data_AF-A0A964FAN5-F1
#
_entry.id   AF-A0A964FAN5-F1
#
_cell.length_a   1.000
_cell.length_b   1.000
_cell.length_c   1.000
_cell.angle_alpha   90.00
_cell.angle_beta   90.00
_cell.angle_gamma   90.00
#
_symmetry.space_group_name_H-M   'P 1'
#
loop_
_entity.id
_entity.type
_entity.pdbx_description
1 polymer ?
#
loop_
_entity_poly.entity_id
_entity_poly.type
_entity_poly.pdbx_seq_one_letter_code
_entity_poly.pdbx_strand_id
1 'polypeptide(L)'
;MDKFRKAALAIAITAGCFATATAAEAPVSKYILSHAVGFADGQLSLEQEAHLNVIAYQSAVSAVCGGFVVDDAKFSKAFEKLDHIEAASMSEGEKRYHERHLMVVFGVAVGAFLADAASHEGEFCVDAEELRKDADFGHIWQ
;
A
#
# COMPACT_ATOMS: atom_id res chain seq x y z
N MET A 1 27.65 -67.05 -24.87
CA MET A 1 28.65 -66.25 -25.61
C MET A 1 27.87 -65.25 -26.46
N ASP A 2 27.52 -64.11 -25.88
CA ASP A 2 28.31 -62.87 -25.93
C ASP A 2 28.26 -62.16 -27.30
N LYS A 3 27.59 -61.00 -27.27
CA LYS A 3 27.99 -59.72 -27.91
C LYS A 3 27.81 -59.57 -29.41
N PHE A 4 26.66 -59.01 -29.80
CA PHE A 4 26.65 -57.95 -30.81
C PHE A 4 25.85 -56.74 -30.31
N ARG A 5 26.62 -55.76 -29.82
CA ARG A 5 26.21 -54.43 -29.39
C ARG A 5 25.54 -53.70 -30.55
N LYS A 6 24.24 -53.44 -30.45
CA LYS A 6 23.58 -52.36 -31.20
C LYS A 6 23.41 -51.18 -30.25
N ALA A 7 24.31 -50.21 -30.35
CA ALA A 7 24.11 -48.90 -29.78
C ALA A 7 23.17 -48.14 -30.72
N ALA A 8 21.91 -47.97 -30.32
CA ALA A 8 20.99 -47.04 -30.95
C ALA A 8 20.69 -45.93 -29.94
N LEU A 9 21.15 -44.75 -30.32
CA LEU A 9 20.98 -43.46 -29.69
C LEU A 9 19.48 -43.13 -29.56
N ALA A 10 18.99 -42.96 -28.33
CA ALA A 10 17.67 -42.39 -28.08
C ALA A 10 17.88 -40.97 -27.52
N ILE A 11 17.73 -39.97 -28.39
CA ILE A 11 17.69 -38.55 -28.02
C ILE A 11 16.34 -38.32 -27.34
N ALA A 12 16.36 -38.20 -26.01
CA ALA A 12 15.20 -37.78 -25.25
C ALA A 12 14.99 -36.29 -25.49
N ILE A 13 14.01 -35.95 -26.33
CA ILE A 13 13.46 -34.60 -26.43
C ILE A 13 12.67 -34.36 -25.15
N THR A 14 13.34 -33.90 -24.09
CA THR A 14 12.65 -33.31 -22.95
C THR A 14 12.09 -31.98 -23.41
N ALA A 15 10.77 -31.98 -23.66
CA ALA A 15 9.98 -30.77 -23.82
C ALA A 15 10.17 -29.90 -22.58
N GLY A 16 11.07 -28.93 -22.68
CA GLY A 16 11.21 -27.87 -21.70
C GLY A 16 9.94 -27.03 -21.73
N CYS A 17 9.05 -27.28 -20.77
CA CYS A 17 8.14 -26.26 -20.29
C CYS A 17 9.01 -25.11 -19.77
N PHE A 18 9.37 -24.18 -20.66
CA PHE A 18 9.71 -22.83 -20.26
C PHE A 18 8.40 -22.23 -19.74
N ALA A 19 8.14 -22.47 -18.45
CA ALA A 19 7.31 -21.57 -17.68
C ALA A 19 8.01 -20.20 -17.76
N THR A 20 7.57 -19.38 -18.70
CA THR A 20 7.79 -17.95 -18.62
C THR A 20 7.15 -17.53 -17.32
N ALA A 21 7.97 -17.36 -16.28
CA ALA A 21 7.56 -16.64 -15.08
C ALA A 21 7.08 -15.28 -15.58
N THR A 22 5.77 -15.10 -15.62
CA THR A 22 5.16 -13.79 -15.76
C THR A 22 5.63 -13.02 -14.53
N ALA A 23 6.61 -12.13 -14.72
CA ALA A 23 6.95 -11.16 -13.71
C ALA A 23 5.64 -10.42 -13.40
N ALA A 24 5.06 -10.70 -12.23
CA ALA A 24 3.90 -9.98 -11.76
C ALA A 24 4.26 -8.49 -11.80
N GLU A 25 3.56 -7.72 -12.62
CA GLU A 25 3.71 -6.27 -12.62
C GLU A 25 3.49 -5.80 -11.19
N ALA A 26 4.38 -4.92 -10.71
CA ALA A 26 4.16 -4.31 -9.40
C ALA A 26 2.75 -3.71 -9.39
N PRO A 27 1.94 -3.97 -8.35
CA PRO A 27 0.57 -3.49 -8.31
C PRO A 27 0.53 -1.99 -8.62
N VAL A 28 -0.36 -1.57 -9.52
CA VAL A 28 -0.55 -0.15 -9.88
C VAL A 28 -0.77 0.70 -8.62
N SER A 29 -1.37 0.13 -7.59
CA SER A 29 -1.53 0.70 -6.25
C SER A 29 -0.20 1.11 -5.61
N LYS A 30 0.86 0.30 -5.69
CA LYS A 30 2.19 0.63 -5.14
C LYS A 30 2.85 1.79 -5.88
N TYR A 31 2.69 1.85 -7.20
CA TYR A 31 3.16 2.99 -8.00
C TYR A 31 2.42 4.27 -7.58
N ILE A 32 1.08 4.23 -7.51
CA ILE A 32 0.27 5.40 -7.10
C ILE A 32 0.63 5.83 -5.69
N LEU A 33 0.79 4.90 -4.73
CA LEU A 33 1.14 5.21 -3.35
C LEU A 33 2.51 5.91 -3.26
N SER A 34 3.52 5.40 -3.98
CA SER A 34 4.84 6.04 -4.02
C SER A 34 4.81 7.46 -4.61
N HIS A 35 3.92 7.71 -5.58
CA HIS A 35 3.74 9.04 -6.17
C HIS A 35 2.88 9.96 -5.30
N ALA A 36 1.91 9.42 -4.56
CA ALA A 36 1.14 10.17 -3.57
C ALA A 36 2.07 10.76 -2.52
N VAL A 37 2.94 9.93 -1.95
CA VAL A 37 3.97 10.37 -0.99
C VAL A 37 4.94 11.36 -1.65
N GLY A 38 5.33 11.13 -2.91
CA GLY A 38 6.14 12.07 -3.67
C GLY A 38 5.52 13.46 -3.88
N PHE A 39 4.19 13.61 -3.79
CA PHE A 39 3.57 14.93 -3.76
C PHE A 39 3.83 15.67 -2.44
N ALA A 40 4.02 14.96 -1.33
CA ALA A 40 4.39 15.54 -0.04
C ALA A 40 5.92 15.74 0.13
N ASP A 41 6.72 15.51 -0.92
CA ASP A 41 8.19 15.49 -0.83
C ASP A 41 8.75 16.78 -0.22
N GLY A 42 9.56 16.61 0.82
CA GLY A 42 10.14 17.68 1.63
C GLY A 42 9.19 18.38 2.61
N GLN A 43 7.89 18.04 2.63
CA GLN A 43 6.90 18.63 3.55
C GLN A 43 6.69 17.78 4.80
N LEU A 44 6.81 16.45 4.65
CA LEU A 44 6.67 15.47 5.72
C LEU A 44 8.02 14.76 5.97
N SER A 45 8.24 14.32 7.20
CA SER A 45 9.30 13.37 7.51
C SER A 45 8.91 11.95 7.10
N LEU A 46 9.88 11.03 6.97
CA LEU A 46 9.61 9.62 6.63
C LEU A 46 8.62 8.94 7.60
N GLU A 47 8.67 9.29 8.88
CA GLU A 47 7.73 8.78 9.88
C GLU A 47 6.31 9.29 9.62
N GLN A 48 6.17 10.57 9.26
CA GLN A 48 4.88 11.17 8.91
C GLN A 48 4.34 10.63 7.59
N GLU A 49 5.18 10.35 6.60
CA GLU A 49 4.76 9.69 5.36
C GLU A 49 4.24 8.26 5.61
N ALA A 50 4.96 7.49 6.45
CA ALA A 50 4.49 6.17 6.86
C ALA A 50 3.17 6.26 7.62
N HIS A 51 3.05 7.24 8.53
CA HIS A 51 1.82 7.50 9.27
C HIS A 51 0.67 7.85 8.33
N LEU A 52 0.86 8.76 7.37
CA LEU A 52 -0.11 9.12 6.33
C LEU A 52 -0.64 7.88 5.58
N ASN A 53 0.26 6.98 5.17
CA ASN A 53 -0.12 5.75 4.48
C ASN A 53 -0.96 4.83 5.38
N VAL A 54 -0.62 4.73 6.67
CA VAL A 54 -1.39 3.94 7.64
C VAL A 54 -2.81 4.49 7.80
N ILE A 55 -2.98 5.81 7.98
CA ILE A 55 -4.32 6.41 8.09
C ILE A 55 -5.10 6.24 6.78
N ALA A 56 -4.45 6.40 5.63
CA ALA A 56 -5.08 6.23 4.32
C ALA A 56 -5.54 4.79 4.07
N TYR A 57 -4.73 3.79 4.42
CA TYR A 57 -5.11 2.38 4.36
C TYR A 57 -6.34 2.11 5.22
N GLN A 58 -6.33 2.57 6.48
CA GLN A 58 -7.44 2.35 7.40
C GLN A 58 -8.74 3.02 6.95
N SER A 59 -8.65 4.20 6.32
CA SER A 59 -9.80 4.85 5.68
C SER A 59 -10.32 4.06 4.48
N ALA A 60 -9.44 3.53 3.62
CA ALA A 60 -9.85 2.68 2.51
C ALA A 60 -10.54 1.38 2.98
N VAL A 61 -9.99 0.73 4.01
CA VAL A 61 -10.62 -0.43 4.68
C VAL A 61 -12.03 -0.11 5.14
N SER A 62 -12.24 1.02 5.82
CA SER A 62 -13.59 1.39 6.30
C SER A 62 -14.62 1.61 5.19
N ALA A 63 -14.17 1.88 3.97
CA ALA A 63 -15.04 2.10 2.82
C ALA A 63 -15.46 0.79 2.13
N VAL A 64 -14.68 -0.29 2.28
CA VAL A 64 -14.87 -1.54 1.53
C VAL A 64 -15.10 -2.77 2.43
N CYS A 65 -14.47 -2.84 3.59
CA CYS A 65 -14.56 -3.97 4.50
C CYS A 65 -15.65 -3.75 5.55
N GLY A 66 -16.62 -4.67 5.60
CA GLY A 66 -17.70 -4.61 6.58
C GLY A 66 -17.18 -4.69 8.03
N GLY A 67 -17.78 -3.90 8.92
CA GLY A 67 -17.44 -3.91 10.35
C GLY A 67 -16.25 -3.02 10.74
N PHE A 68 -15.65 -2.31 9.79
CA PHE A 68 -14.65 -1.28 10.04
C PHE A 68 -15.28 0.10 9.95
N VAL A 69 -15.26 0.85 11.05
CA VAL A 69 -15.81 2.20 11.12
C VAL A 69 -14.71 3.12 11.63
N VAL A 70 -14.41 4.19 10.91
CA VAL A 70 -13.47 5.21 11.37
C VAL A 70 -14.07 5.94 12.58
N ASP A 71 -13.27 6.06 13.64
CA ASP A 71 -13.52 6.95 14.76
C ASP A 71 -12.97 8.34 14.39
N ASP A 72 -13.88 9.31 14.22
CA ASP A 72 -13.53 10.67 13.80
C ASP A 72 -12.51 11.34 14.73
N ALA A 73 -12.57 11.08 16.05
CA ALA A 73 -11.66 11.68 17.00
C ALA A 73 -10.25 11.07 16.90
N LYS A 74 -10.16 9.74 16.70
CA LYS A 74 -8.89 9.06 16.43
C LYS A 74 -8.32 9.50 15.08
N PHE A 75 -9.15 9.64 14.06
CA PHE A 75 -8.73 10.14 12.74
C PHE A 75 -8.18 11.56 12.85
N SER A 76 -8.93 12.51 13.42
CA SER A 76 -8.46 13.90 13.57
C SER A 76 -7.14 13.96 14.33
N LYS A 77 -7.02 13.25 15.45
CA LYS A 77 -5.77 13.20 16.23
C LYS A 77 -4.61 12.56 15.46
N ALA A 78 -4.89 11.56 14.62
CA ALA A 78 -3.88 10.96 13.77
C ALA A 78 -3.45 11.94 12.67
N PHE A 79 -4.39 12.64 12.05
CA PHE A 79 -4.13 13.58 10.95
C PHE A 79 -3.37 14.82 11.42
N GLU A 80 -3.63 15.32 12.63
CA GLU A 80 -2.89 16.44 13.26
C GLU A 80 -1.38 16.18 13.41
N LYS A 81 -0.93 14.91 13.39
CA LYS A 81 0.51 14.57 13.46
C LYS A 81 1.24 14.78 12.13
N LEU A 82 0.51 15.04 11.05
CA LEU A 82 1.04 15.23 9.71
C LEU A 82 1.39 16.71 9.41
N ASP A 83 1.78 17.47 10.43
CA ASP A 83 2.18 18.86 10.24
C ASP A 83 3.49 18.99 9.45
N HIS A 84 3.67 20.13 8.79
CA HIS A 84 4.86 20.40 7.99
C HIS A 84 6.12 20.34 8.87
N ILE A 85 7.23 19.76 8.37
CA ILE A 85 8.49 19.67 9.12
C ILE A 85 9.04 21.04 9.58
N GLU A 86 8.66 22.10 8.86
CA GLU A 86 9.03 23.50 9.12
C GLU A 86 7.83 24.38 9.56
N ALA A 87 6.74 23.78 10.08
CA ALA A 87 5.51 24.49 10.41
C ALA A 87 5.71 25.73 11.33
N ALA A 88 6.69 25.67 12.23
CA ALA A 88 7.03 26.76 13.14
C ALA A 88 7.51 28.04 12.45
N SER A 89 8.12 27.94 11.26
CA SER A 89 8.61 29.07 10.48
C SER A 89 7.64 29.54 9.39
N MET A 90 6.54 28.81 9.16
CA MET A 90 5.58 29.12 8.11
C MET A 90 4.62 30.23 8.53
N SER A 91 4.26 31.08 7.57
CA SER A 91 3.14 32.01 7.69
C SER A 91 1.80 31.28 7.72
N GLU A 92 0.76 31.95 8.20
CA GLU A 92 -0.61 31.40 8.21
C GLU A 92 -1.14 31.07 6.81
N GLY A 93 -0.65 31.75 5.76
CA GLY A 93 -0.98 31.43 4.38
C GLY A 93 -0.38 30.11 3.92
N GLU A 94 0.88 29.87 4.25
CA GLU A 94 1.60 28.64 3.91
C GLU A 94 1.05 27.44 4.67
N LYS A 95 0.71 27.60 5.96
CA LYS A 95 0.07 26.52 6.74
C LYS A 95 -1.26 26.08 6.13
N ARG A 96 -2.11 27.04 5.72
CA ARG A 96 -3.38 26.73 5.03
C ARG A 96 -3.17 26.07 3.67
N TYR A 97 -2.11 26.45 2.95
CA TYR A 97 -1.77 25.79 1.71
C TYR A 97 -1.36 24.33 1.97
N HIS A 98 -0.48 24.11 2.94
CA HIS A 98 -0.04 22.79 3.34
C HIS A 98 -1.21 21.89 3.78
N GLU A 99 -2.11 22.38 4.63
CA GLU A 99 -3.30 21.63 5.07
C GLU A 99 -4.14 21.13 3.87
N ARG A 100 -4.43 22.02 2.91
CA ARG A 100 -5.19 21.66 1.71
C ARG A 100 -4.43 20.70 0.80
N HIS A 101 -3.14 20.92 0.66
CA HIS A 101 -2.28 20.04 -0.13
C HIS A 101 -2.22 18.64 0.49
N LEU A 102 -2.06 18.56 1.80
CA LEU A 102 -2.06 17.32 2.56
C LEU A 102 -3.37 16.56 2.39
N MET A 103 -4.53 17.24 2.37
CA MET A 103 -5.81 16.59 2.08
C MET A 103 -5.85 15.97 0.67
N VAL A 104 -5.26 16.62 -0.33
CA VAL A 104 -5.15 16.07 -1.69
C VAL A 104 -4.26 14.83 -1.69
N VAL A 105 -3.07 14.93 -1.07
CA VAL A 105 -2.13 13.81 -0.94
C VAL A 105 -2.80 12.61 -0.25
N PHE A 106 -3.48 12.86 0.87
CA PHE A 106 -4.25 11.85 1.59
C PHE A 106 -5.31 11.20 0.71
N GLY A 107 -6.09 11.99 -0.05
CA GLY A 107 -7.09 11.45 -0.97
C GLY A 107 -6.49 10.55 -2.06
N VAL A 108 -5.33 10.92 -2.61
CA VAL A 108 -4.61 10.08 -3.59
C VAL A 108 -4.14 8.78 -2.95
N ALA A 109 -3.60 8.83 -1.73
CA ALA A 109 -3.18 7.64 -1.00
C ALA A 109 -4.36 6.70 -0.71
N VAL A 110 -5.51 7.23 -0.26
CA VAL A 110 -6.75 6.44 -0.08
C VAL A 110 -7.18 5.81 -1.40
N GLY A 111 -7.18 6.58 -2.50
CA GLY A 111 -7.50 6.07 -3.84
C GLY A 111 -6.58 4.93 -4.30
N ALA A 112 -5.29 4.98 -3.94
CA ALA A 112 -4.35 3.91 -4.23
C ALA A 112 -4.73 2.59 -3.54
N PHE A 113 -5.11 2.65 -2.26
CA PHE A 113 -5.57 1.47 -1.51
C PHE A 113 -6.94 0.98 -1.97
N LEU A 114 -7.86 1.88 -2.35
CA LEU A 114 -9.14 1.48 -2.93
C LEU A 114 -8.95 0.76 -4.28
N ALA A 115 -7.99 1.19 -5.10
CA ALA A 115 -7.67 0.50 -6.35
C ALA A 115 -7.11 -0.91 -6.09
N ASP A 116 -6.31 -1.07 -5.02
CA ASP A 116 -5.81 -2.36 -4.57
C ASP A 116 -6.96 -3.28 -4.12
N ALA A 117 -7.82 -2.76 -3.23
CA ALA A 117 -9.00 -3.46 -2.73
C ALA A 117 -9.97 -3.85 -3.85
N ALA A 118 -10.16 -3.00 -4.86
CA ALA A 118 -11.03 -3.34 -6.00
C ALA A 118 -10.53 -4.56 -6.80
N SER A 119 -9.23 -4.85 -6.75
CA SER A 119 -8.63 -6.01 -7.42
C SER A 119 -8.55 -7.24 -6.50
N HIS A 120 -8.48 -7.05 -5.18
CA HIS A 120 -8.19 -8.09 -4.20
C HIS A 120 -9.02 -7.99 -2.90
N GLU A 121 -10.31 -7.63 -3.00
CA GLU A 121 -11.14 -7.26 -1.84
C GLU A 121 -11.11 -8.28 -0.69
N GLY A 122 -11.20 -9.58 -1.01
CA GLY A 122 -11.20 -10.64 -0.01
C GLY A 122 -9.89 -10.70 0.79
N GLU A 123 -8.74 -10.66 0.11
CA GLU A 123 -7.42 -10.66 0.75
C GLU A 123 -7.20 -9.34 1.53
N PHE A 124 -7.58 -8.22 0.93
CA PHE A 124 -7.48 -6.90 1.54
C PHE A 124 -8.21 -6.80 2.88
N CYS A 125 -9.43 -7.36 2.97
CA CYS A 125 -10.20 -7.36 4.21
C CYS A 125 -9.73 -8.41 5.23
N VAL A 126 -9.15 -9.53 4.78
CA VAL A 126 -8.50 -10.50 5.69
C VAL A 126 -7.26 -9.86 6.34
N ASP A 127 -6.45 -9.15 5.57
CA ASP A 127 -5.29 -8.44 6.10
C ASP A 127 -5.71 -7.36 7.12
N ALA A 128 -6.79 -6.63 6.84
CA ALA A 128 -7.35 -5.66 7.77
C ALA A 128 -7.80 -6.29 9.10
N GLU A 129 -8.39 -7.49 9.04
CA GLU A 129 -8.80 -8.25 10.22
C GLU A 129 -7.61 -8.73 11.06
N GLU A 130 -6.52 -9.15 10.42
CA GLU A 130 -5.29 -9.49 11.13
C GLU A 130 -4.65 -8.26 11.77
N LEU A 131 -4.57 -7.14 11.04
CA LEU A 131 -4.05 -5.89 11.58
C LEU A 131 -4.89 -5.36 12.75
N ARG A 132 -6.21 -5.50 12.71
CA ARG A 132 -7.10 -5.10 13.82
C ARG A 132 -6.76 -5.77 15.16
N LYS A 133 -6.14 -6.96 15.13
CA LYS A 133 -5.70 -7.69 16.33
C LYS A 133 -4.40 -7.14 16.92
N ASP A 134 -3.63 -6.38 16.15
CA ASP A 134 -2.38 -5.76 16.58
C ASP A 134 -2.68 -4.46 17.35
N ALA A 135 -2.51 -4.49 18.68
CA ALA A 135 -2.77 -3.34 19.53
C ALA A 135 -1.78 -2.17 19.29
N ASP A 136 -0.61 -2.45 18.73
CA ASP A 136 0.45 -1.46 18.51
C ASP A 136 0.31 -0.73 17.16
N PHE A 137 -0.62 -1.18 16.30
CA PHE A 137 -0.83 -0.61 14.95
C PHE A 137 -1.43 0.80 14.93
N GLY A 138 -1.89 1.32 16.07
CA GLY A 138 -2.42 2.69 16.15
C GLY A 138 -3.72 2.89 15.37
N HIS A 139 -4.71 2.05 15.64
CA HIS A 139 -6.00 2.04 14.94
C HIS A 139 -6.76 3.36 15.04
N ILE A 140 -7.32 3.79 13.92
CA ILE A 140 -8.34 4.84 13.83
C ILE A 140 -9.76 4.26 13.75
N TRP A 141 -9.92 2.94 13.82
CA TRP A 141 -11.24 2.30 13.85
C TRP A 141 -11.87 2.30 15.26
N GLN A 142 -13.19 2.14 15.31
CA GLN A 142 -13.99 1.97 16.54
C GLN A 142 -13.76 0.60 17.20
#